data_AF-Q1D746-F1
#
_entry.id   AF-Q1D746-F1
#
_cell.length_a   1.000
_cell.length_b   1.000
_cell.length_c   1.000
_cell.angle_alpha   90.00
_cell.angle_beta   90.00
_cell.angle_gamma   90.00
#
_symmetry.space_group_name_H-M   'P 1'
#
loop_
_entity.id
_entity.type
_entity.pdbx_description
1 polymer ?
#
loop_
_entity_poly.entity_id
_entity_poly.type
_entity_poly.pdbx_seq_one_letter_code
_entity_poly.pdbx_strand_id
1 'polypeptide(L)'
;MSDGRKPSQPGTQPPRAASPSGSQPRTPTSPGMPRAPSQSNLRVMSAARAEPLVKEKPDGPLGKRLAGDASNHLLNGVSILKELVADFRRSDRFFKYKASIIAGWLVMTVTSLAIACPGSTVRKGDMDARLVLSDRLDRPSVTIWNESKEPWYDVTLTVNGQYQAAVLTVAPGEFITITPKQLMGSSGAAPADLRFQSIQMRSRDDSADLTADLNAAWERIHKPQQ
;
A
#
# COMPACT_ATOMS: atom_id res chain seq x y z
N MET A 1 -57.25 12.41 37.52
CA MET A 1 -56.49 12.50 38.79
C MET A 1 -55.02 12.66 38.39
N SER A 2 -54.58 13.91 38.25
CA SER A 2 -53.75 14.63 39.25
C SER A 2 -52.29 14.19 39.15
N ASP A 3 -51.47 14.92 38.39
CA ASP A 3 -50.68 16.09 38.80
C ASP A 3 -49.33 15.71 39.41
N GLY A 4 -48.26 16.29 38.86
CA GLY A 4 -46.90 16.09 39.35
C GLY A 4 -45.82 16.85 38.58
N ARG A 5 -46.05 18.13 38.26
CA ARG A 5 -44.96 19.07 37.91
C ARG A 5 -44.17 19.44 39.18
N LYS A 6 -42.83 19.49 39.12
CA LYS A 6 -42.09 20.64 39.66
C LYS A 6 -40.70 20.85 39.00
N PRO A 7 -40.34 22.11 38.64
CA PRO A 7 -39.08 22.47 37.99
C PRO A 7 -38.10 23.26 38.91
N SER A 8 -36.93 23.61 38.33
CA SER A 8 -35.96 24.68 38.71
C SER A 8 -34.92 24.28 39.79
N GLN A 9 -33.63 24.65 39.73
CA GLN A 9 -33.04 25.96 39.38
C GLN A 9 -31.57 25.90 38.88
N PRO A 10 -31.10 27.00 38.24
CA PRO A 10 -29.74 27.22 37.74
C PRO A 10 -28.84 28.00 38.73
N GLY A 11 -27.52 27.84 38.58
CA GLY A 11 -26.51 28.62 39.33
C GLY A 11 -25.40 29.19 38.42
N THR A 12 -25.51 30.49 38.13
CA THR A 12 -24.51 31.59 38.20
C THR A 12 -23.15 31.22 38.84
N GLN A 13 -21.95 31.73 38.50
CA GLN A 13 -21.36 32.69 37.54
C GLN A 13 -19.80 32.56 37.68
N PRO A 14 -18.95 33.17 36.81
CA PRO A 14 -17.48 32.99 36.69
C PRO A 14 -16.69 34.12 37.42
N PRO A 15 -15.46 34.55 37.02
CA PRO A 15 -14.15 33.90 36.77
C PRO A 15 -12.99 34.51 37.63
N ARG A 16 -11.79 33.90 37.71
CA ARG A 16 -10.54 34.68 37.93
C ARG A 16 -9.19 33.96 37.72
N ALA A 17 -8.31 34.66 36.95
CA ALA A 17 -6.85 34.87 37.12
C ALA A 17 -5.88 33.66 37.09
N ALA A 18 -4.64 33.75 36.59
CA ALA A 18 -3.86 34.75 35.87
C ALA A 18 -2.50 34.15 35.42
N SER A 19 -1.90 34.74 34.37
CA SER A 19 -0.45 34.87 34.08
C SER A 19 0.32 33.62 33.58
N PRO A 20 1.40 33.76 32.74
CA PRO A 20 2.37 34.86 32.76
C PRO A 20 2.88 35.46 31.42
N SER A 21 3.24 36.74 31.53
CA SER A 21 4.49 37.39 31.10
C SER A 21 5.10 36.99 29.74
N GLY A 22 4.68 37.69 28.68
CA GLY A 22 5.40 37.77 27.41
C GLY A 22 6.48 38.85 27.46
N SER A 23 7.72 38.44 27.21
CA SER A 23 8.92 39.26 27.11
C SER A 23 8.91 40.17 25.86
N GLN A 24 9.24 41.45 26.05
CA GLN A 24 9.64 42.36 24.98
C GLN A 24 11.07 42.07 24.53
N PRO A 25 11.37 42.25 23.24
CA PRO A 25 12.63 42.91 22.87
C PRO A 25 12.36 44.16 22.01
N ARG A 26 12.88 45.30 22.48
CA ARG A 26 13.01 46.53 21.68
C ARG A 26 14.18 46.37 20.72
N THR A 27 14.04 46.88 19.50
CA THR A 27 15.18 47.24 18.64
C THR A 27 15.09 48.71 18.23
N PRO A 28 16.22 49.41 18.07
CA PRO A 28 16.25 50.86 17.89
C PRO A 28 16.13 51.27 16.42
N THR A 29 15.42 52.37 16.21
CA THR A 29 15.34 53.12 14.94
C THR A 29 16.61 53.95 14.74
N SER A 30 17.18 53.96 13.54
CA SER A 30 18.07 55.05 13.11
C SER A 30 17.99 55.28 11.59
N PRO A 31 18.17 56.52 11.07
CA PRO A 31 17.62 56.98 9.79
C PRO A 31 18.66 57.21 8.67
N GLY A 32 18.20 57.08 7.41
CA GLY A 32 18.60 57.95 6.27
C GLY A 32 19.83 57.59 5.40
N MET A 33 19.56 56.98 4.21
CA MET A 33 20.05 57.22 2.79
C MET A 33 21.51 57.66 2.46
N PRO A 34 22.07 57.54 1.20
CA PRO A 34 21.46 57.26 -0.13
C PRO A 34 22.25 56.36 -1.17
N ARG A 35 21.57 56.02 -2.29
CA ARG A 35 22.00 55.82 -3.73
C ARG A 35 22.97 54.70 -4.22
N ALA A 36 22.37 53.71 -4.94
CA ALA A 36 22.59 53.16 -6.32
C ALA A 36 24.01 53.05 -6.98
N PRO A 37 24.17 52.32 -8.13
CA PRO A 37 23.61 51.05 -8.62
C PRO A 37 24.71 50.07 -9.14
N SER A 38 24.44 48.77 -9.27
CA SER A 38 25.22 47.90 -10.18
C SER A 38 24.43 46.66 -10.56
N GLN A 39 23.70 46.76 -11.68
CA GLN A 39 23.25 45.59 -12.42
C GLN A 39 24.49 44.90 -13.00
N SER A 40 25.00 43.89 -12.30
CA SER A 40 25.89 42.92 -12.93
C SER A 40 25.02 41.91 -13.65
N ASN A 41 25.05 41.99 -14.98
CA ASN A 41 24.53 40.99 -15.89
C ASN A 41 25.24 39.65 -15.60
N LEU A 42 24.66 38.83 -14.72
CA LEU A 42 24.98 37.41 -14.66
C LEU A 42 24.46 36.78 -15.94
N ARG A 43 25.31 36.78 -16.96
CA ARG A 43 25.12 36.03 -18.19
C ARG A 43 25.16 34.55 -17.81
N VAL A 44 23.99 33.96 -17.61
CA VAL A 44 23.82 32.51 -17.49
C VAL A 44 24.25 31.91 -18.81
N MET A 45 25.51 31.46 -18.89
CA MET A 45 25.96 30.61 -19.97
C MET A 45 25.33 29.23 -19.75
N SER A 46 24.18 29.00 -20.38
CA SER A 46 23.68 27.66 -20.62
C SER A 46 24.72 26.91 -21.46
N ALA A 47 25.55 26.10 -20.81
CA ALA A 47 26.21 24.98 -21.45
C ALA A 47 25.14 23.91 -21.76
N ALA A 48 24.24 24.22 -22.69
CA ALA A 48 23.34 23.24 -23.26
C ALA A 48 24.20 22.31 -24.12
N ARG A 49 24.57 21.17 -23.54
CA ARG A 49 25.23 20.06 -24.22
C ARG A 49 24.42 19.72 -25.47
N ALA A 50 25.04 19.84 -26.65
CA ALA A 50 24.41 19.71 -27.96
C ALA A 50 24.26 18.24 -28.44
N GLU A 51 24.04 17.32 -27.52
CA GLU A 51 23.67 15.94 -27.85
C GLU A 51 22.58 15.46 -26.89
N PRO A 52 21.43 14.96 -27.38
CA PRO A 52 20.49 14.26 -26.53
C PRO A 52 21.23 13.04 -25.97
N LEU A 53 21.36 12.95 -24.64
CA LEU A 53 21.71 11.66 -24.04
C LEU A 53 20.62 10.69 -24.48
N VAL A 54 21.00 9.73 -25.33
CA VAL A 54 20.21 8.55 -25.59
C VAL A 54 20.02 7.90 -24.22
N LYS A 55 18.81 8.06 -23.65
CA LYS A 55 18.36 7.22 -22.54
C LYS A 55 18.34 5.81 -23.12
N GLU A 56 19.42 5.07 -22.89
CA GLU A 56 19.47 3.64 -23.11
C GLU A 56 18.27 3.08 -22.35
N LYS A 57 17.23 2.67 -23.07
CA LYS A 57 16.11 1.95 -22.48
C LYS A 57 16.72 0.65 -21.99
N PRO A 58 16.80 0.42 -20.67
CA PRO A 58 17.35 -0.84 -20.20
C PRO A 58 16.25 -1.88 -20.40
N ASP A 59 16.30 -2.58 -21.53
CA ASP A 59 15.43 -3.72 -21.80
C ASP A 59 15.72 -4.80 -20.75
N GLY A 60 14.75 -5.04 -19.89
CA GLY A 60 14.86 -6.00 -18.81
C GLY A 60 13.57 -6.09 -18.00
N PRO A 61 13.24 -7.30 -17.49
CA PRO A 61 12.04 -7.52 -16.68
C PRO A 61 12.03 -6.59 -15.46
N LEU A 62 10.86 -6.06 -15.11
CA LEU A 62 10.65 -5.04 -14.06
C LEU A 62 11.36 -5.36 -12.73
N GLY A 63 11.51 -6.64 -12.39
CA GLY A 63 12.26 -7.09 -11.21
C GLY A 63 13.77 -6.78 -11.24
N LYS A 64 14.41 -6.81 -12.41
CA LYS A 64 15.83 -6.41 -12.55
C LYS A 64 16.01 -4.89 -12.45
N ARG A 65 14.99 -4.11 -12.83
CA ARG A 65 14.99 -2.65 -12.67
C ARG A 65 14.86 -2.25 -11.20
N LEU A 66 13.93 -2.87 -10.47
CA LEU A 66 13.78 -2.68 -9.02
C LEU A 66 15.02 -3.12 -8.23
N ALA A 67 15.63 -4.25 -8.58
CA ALA A 67 16.86 -4.70 -7.93
C ALA A 67 18.08 -3.81 -8.25
N GLY A 68 18.16 -3.30 -9.49
CA GLY A 68 19.20 -2.35 -9.91
C GLY A 68 19.06 -0.96 -9.25
N ASP A 69 17.83 -0.46 -9.14
CA ASP A 69 17.55 0.81 -8.46
C ASP A 69 17.72 0.69 -6.94
N ALA A 70 17.27 -0.41 -6.34
CA ALA A 70 17.41 -0.67 -4.91
C ALA A 70 18.88 -0.79 -4.48
N SER A 71 19.73 -1.43 -5.30
CA SER A 71 21.15 -1.57 -4.98
C SER A 71 21.91 -0.23 -5.07
N ASN A 72 21.60 0.61 -6.06
CA ASN A 72 22.17 1.96 -6.15
C ASN A 72 21.69 2.88 -5.01
N HIS A 73 20.43 2.79 -4.60
CA HIS A 73 19.92 3.56 -3.47
C HIS A 73 20.40 3.02 -2.11
N LEU A 74 20.63 1.71 -1.98
CA LEU A 74 21.22 1.11 -0.77
C LEU A 74 22.65 1.57 -0.57
N LEU A 75 23.48 1.54 -1.61
CA LEU A 75 24.88 1.96 -1.49
C LEU A 75 24.99 3.45 -1.13
N ASN A 76 24.15 4.29 -1.73
CA ASN A 76 24.04 5.71 -1.36
C ASN A 76 23.43 5.92 0.05
N GLY A 77 22.51 5.05 0.46
CA GLY A 77 21.89 5.08 1.79
C GLY A 77 22.87 4.71 2.90
N VAL A 78 23.75 3.74 2.66
CA VAL A 78 24.77 3.31 3.64
C VAL A 78 25.78 4.43 3.90
N SER A 79 26.18 5.20 2.89
CA SER A 79 27.07 6.36 3.09
C SER A 79 26.41 7.46 3.92
N ILE A 80 25.14 7.80 3.63
CA ILE A 80 24.38 8.79 4.40
C ILE A 80 24.18 8.33 5.84
N LEU A 81 23.89 7.04 6.05
CA LEU A 81 23.73 6.45 7.37
C LEU A 81 25.03 6.51 8.18
N LYS A 82 26.18 6.24 7.55
CA LYS A 82 27.49 6.31 8.23
C LYS A 82 27.82 7.73 8.66
N GLU A 83 27.48 8.73 7.83
CA GLU A 83 27.63 10.15 8.16
C GLU A 83 26.73 10.56 9.33
N LEU A 84 25.45 10.18 9.29
CA LEU A 84 24.49 10.38 10.39
C LEU A 84 24.96 9.75 11.71
N VAL A 85 25.55 8.55 11.66
CA VAL A 85 26.09 7.87 12.85
C VAL A 85 27.32 8.60 13.40
N ALA A 86 28.19 9.11 12.54
CA ALA A 86 29.36 9.89 12.96
C ALA A 86 28.93 11.21 13.63
N ASP A 87 27.95 11.90 13.05
CA ASP A 87 27.39 13.13 13.62
C ASP A 87 26.63 12.87 14.92
N PHE A 88 25.90 11.76 15.00
CA PHE A 88 25.25 11.34 16.24
C PHE A 88 26.28 11.06 17.36
N ARG A 89 27.42 10.44 17.05
CA ARG A 89 28.47 10.21 18.06
C ARG A 89 29.05 11.52 18.59
N ARG A 90 29.22 12.52 17.71
CA ARG A 90 29.73 13.85 18.06
C ARG A 90 28.70 14.76 18.74
N SER A 91 27.42 14.44 18.65
CA SER A 91 26.34 15.25 19.23
C SER A 91 26.34 15.27 20.78
N ASP A 92 25.72 16.32 21.32
CA ASP A 92 25.57 16.54 22.76
C ASP A 92 24.66 15.52 23.46
N ARG A 93 24.87 15.35 24.77
CA ARG A 93 24.04 14.46 25.61
C ARG A 93 22.55 14.77 25.53
N PHE A 94 22.16 16.03 25.41
CA PHE A 94 20.76 16.44 25.35
C PHE A 94 20.09 16.02 24.03
N PHE A 95 20.84 16.08 22.92
CA PHE A 95 20.36 15.60 21.62
C PHE A 95 20.21 14.07 21.62
N LYS A 96 21.19 13.36 22.17
CA LYS A 96 21.15 11.89 22.30
C LYS A 96 19.92 11.39 23.07
N TYR A 97 19.54 12.10 24.13
CA TYR A 97 18.35 11.75 24.91
C TYR A 97 17.04 11.92 24.12
N LYS A 98 16.89 13.03 23.36
CA LYS A 98 15.71 13.22 22.50
C LYS A 98 15.66 12.19 21.38
N ALA A 99 16.81 11.92 20.76
CA ALA A 99 16.92 10.93 19.70
C ALA A 99 16.59 9.52 20.20
N SER A 100 16.99 9.14 21.42
CA SER A 100 16.67 7.82 21.98
C SER A 100 15.17 7.63 22.23
N ILE A 101 14.46 8.68 22.63
CA ILE A 101 12.99 8.63 22.78
C ILE A 101 12.33 8.34 21.43
N ILE A 102 12.72 9.07 20.39
CA ILE A 102 12.17 8.89 19.03
C ILE A 102 12.52 7.51 18.48
N ALA A 103 13.77 7.07 18.65
CA ALA A 103 14.22 5.74 18.23
C ALA A 103 13.45 4.63 18.95
N GLY A 104 13.24 4.76 20.27
CA GLY A 104 12.43 3.82 21.05
C GLY A 104 10.99 3.73 20.55
N TRP A 105 10.36 4.87 20.26
CA TRP A 105 9.02 4.92 19.69
C TRP A 105 8.94 4.25 18.30
N LEU A 106 9.93 4.52 17.43
CA LEU A 106 10.03 3.88 16.12
C LEU A 106 10.17 2.36 16.24
N VAL A 107 11.05 1.88 17.12
CA VAL A 107 11.24 0.44 17.36
C VAL A 107 9.94 -0.19 17.86
N MET A 108 9.23 0.46 18.78
CA MET A 108 7.93 -0.04 19.24
C MET A 108 6.92 -0.12 18.10
N THR A 109 6.84 0.92 17.26
CA THR A 109 5.89 0.95 16.13
C THR A 109 6.18 -0.15 15.12
N VAL A 110 7.45 -0.34 14.75
CA VAL A 110 7.88 -1.42 13.84
C VAL A 110 7.59 -2.79 14.45
N THR A 111 7.85 -2.95 15.75
CA THR A 111 7.57 -4.22 16.45
C THR A 111 6.07 -4.52 16.47
N SER A 112 5.23 -3.52 16.79
CA SER A 112 3.77 -3.66 16.76
C SER A 112 3.28 -3.99 15.35
N LEU A 113 3.83 -3.36 14.31
CA LEU A 113 3.47 -3.69 12.93
C LEU A 113 3.91 -5.10 12.53
N ALA A 114 5.11 -5.54 12.94
CA ALA A 114 5.59 -6.89 12.66
C ALA A 114 4.74 -7.97 13.36
N ILE A 115 4.21 -7.68 14.55
CA ILE A 115 3.31 -8.58 15.29
C ILE A 115 1.88 -8.53 14.72
N ALA A 116 1.37 -7.33 14.43
CA ALA A 116 -0.02 -7.14 13.97
C ALA A 116 -0.22 -7.51 12.50
N CYS A 117 0.82 -7.35 11.69
CA CYS A 117 0.89 -7.79 10.30
C CYS A 117 2.04 -8.79 10.18
N PRO A 118 1.86 -10.06 10.61
CA PRO A 118 2.82 -11.09 10.26
C PRO A 118 2.96 -11.02 8.75
N GLY A 119 4.18 -10.75 8.27
CA GLY A 119 4.44 -10.49 6.86
C GLY A 119 3.65 -11.50 6.04
N SER A 120 2.79 -11.01 5.15
CA SER A 120 2.03 -11.86 4.24
C SER A 120 3.01 -12.42 3.20
N THR A 121 3.98 -13.21 3.63
CA THR A 121 4.59 -14.25 2.82
C THR A 121 3.53 -15.33 2.73
N VAL A 122 2.45 -15.01 2.00
CA VAL A 122 1.48 -16.01 1.58
C VAL A 122 2.32 -17.03 0.84
N ARG A 123 2.39 -18.26 1.35
CA ARG A 123 3.02 -19.33 0.58
C ARG A 123 2.26 -19.38 -0.74
N LYS A 124 3.00 -19.21 -1.84
CA LYS A 124 2.49 -19.48 -3.16
C LYS A 124 2.50 -21.01 -3.28
N GLY A 125 1.53 -21.68 -2.67
CA GLY A 125 1.25 -23.09 -2.92
C GLY A 125 0.40 -23.24 -4.19
N ASP A 126 -0.06 -24.44 -4.45
CA ASP A 126 -0.97 -24.72 -5.57
C ASP A 126 -2.42 -24.90 -5.10
N MET A 127 -2.67 -24.85 -3.78
CA MET A 127 -3.91 -25.28 -3.12
C MET A 127 -4.47 -26.63 -3.62
N ASP A 128 -3.72 -27.39 -4.42
CA ASP A 128 -4.17 -28.45 -5.34
C ASP A 128 -5.52 -28.10 -6.01
N ALA A 129 -5.61 -26.89 -6.56
CA ALA A 129 -6.82 -26.38 -7.17
C ALA A 129 -6.82 -26.61 -8.68
N ARG A 130 -7.84 -27.30 -9.21
CA ARG A 130 -8.01 -27.49 -10.65
C ARG A 130 -9.12 -26.62 -11.20
N LEU A 131 -8.80 -25.85 -12.25
CA LEU A 131 -9.74 -24.99 -12.93
C LEU A 131 -10.37 -25.67 -14.16
N VAL A 132 -11.70 -25.58 -14.25
CA VAL A 132 -12.49 -26.01 -15.40
C VAL A 132 -13.37 -24.85 -15.84
N LEU A 133 -13.23 -24.43 -17.10
CA LEU A 133 -14.02 -23.35 -17.68
C LEU A 133 -15.26 -23.94 -18.35
N SER A 134 -16.42 -23.31 -18.16
CA SER A 134 -17.63 -23.72 -18.87
C SER A 134 -17.55 -23.34 -20.35
N ASP A 135 -18.05 -24.21 -21.22
CA ASP A 135 -18.05 -24.07 -22.68
C ASP A 135 -19.01 -22.97 -23.21
N ARG A 136 -19.84 -22.42 -22.32
CA ARG A 136 -20.82 -21.39 -22.64
C ARG A 136 -20.20 -19.99 -22.63
N LEU A 137 -19.79 -19.56 -23.82
CA LEU A 137 -19.23 -18.23 -24.11
C LEU A 137 -20.16 -17.06 -23.74
N ASP A 138 -21.49 -17.29 -23.70
CA ASP A 138 -22.50 -16.26 -23.40
C ASP A 138 -22.64 -15.96 -21.90
N ARG A 139 -22.24 -16.91 -21.04
CA ARG A 139 -22.30 -16.78 -19.58
C ARG A 139 -21.05 -17.41 -18.98
N PRO A 140 -19.94 -16.67 -18.94
CA PRO A 140 -18.69 -17.24 -18.47
C PRO A 140 -18.86 -17.65 -17.00
N SER A 141 -18.56 -18.91 -16.72
CA SER A 141 -18.51 -19.47 -15.38
C SER A 141 -17.26 -20.32 -15.25
N VAL A 142 -16.67 -20.29 -14.07
CA VAL A 142 -15.45 -21.01 -13.74
C VAL A 142 -15.77 -21.95 -12.60
N THR A 143 -15.47 -23.23 -12.79
CA THR A 143 -15.56 -24.24 -11.74
C THR A 143 -14.16 -24.58 -11.26
N ILE A 144 -13.94 -24.49 -9.95
CA ILE A 144 -12.65 -24.78 -9.31
C ILE A 144 -12.85 -25.96 -8.39
N TRP A 145 -12.07 -27.01 -8.60
CA TRP A 145 -12.11 -28.26 -7.87
C TRP A 145 -11.04 -28.29 -6.79
N ASN A 146 -11.40 -28.74 -5.60
CA ASN A 146 -10.45 -29.06 -4.55
C ASN A 146 -9.92 -30.48 -4.75
N GLU A 147 -8.77 -30.62 -5.40
CA GLU A 147 -8.10 -31.92 -5.56
C GLU A 147 -7.21 -32.29 -4.36
N SER A 148 -7.10 -31.40 -3.38
CA SER A 148 -6.34 -31.68 -2.16
C SER A 148 -7.06 -32.72 -1.29
N LYS A 149 -6.31 -33.30 -0.35
CA LYS A 149 -6.86 -34.23 0.66
C LYS A 149 -7.48 -33.51 1.86
N GLU A 150 -7.40 -32.19 1.90
CA GLU A 150 -7.80 -31.36 3.04
C GLU A 150 -8.89 -30.34 2.65
N PRO A 151 -9.82 -30.01 3.55
CA PRO A 151 -10.80 -28.97 3.28
C PRO A 151 -10.12 -27.59 3.20
N TRP A 152 -10.56 -26.77 2.25
CA TRP A 152 -10.21 -25.35 2.25
C TRP A 152 -11.14 -24.57 3.17
N TYR A 153 -10.60 -23.51 3.79
CA TYR A 153 -11.35 -22.62 4.69
C TYR A 153 -11.09 -21.16 4.33
N ASP A 154 -12.11 -20.32 4.52
CA ASP A 154 -12.02 -18.86 4.34
C ASP A 154 -11.41 -18.46 2.98
N VAL A 155 -11.82 -19.14 1.91
CA VAL A 155 -11.25 -18.95 0.57
C VAL A 155 -11.77 -17.65 -0.02
N THR A 156 -10.85 -16.74 -0.32
CA THR A 156 -11.11 -15.54 -1.09
C THR A 156 -10.62 -15.74 -2.52
N LEU A 157 -11.53 -15.63 -3.46
CA LEU A 157 -11.23 -15.62 -4.89
C LEU A 157 -11.17 -14.18 -5.36
N THR A 158 -10.11 -13.82 -6.06
CA THR A 158 -9.94 -12.52 -6.71
C THR A 158 -9.86 -12.71 -8.21
N VAL A 159 -10.78 -12.06 -8.93
CA VAL A 159 -10.91 -12.08 -10.37
C VAL A 159 -10.49 -10.73 -10.94
N ASN A 160 -9.61 -10.75 -11.94
CA ASN A 160 -9.07 -9.57 -12.62
C ASN A 160 -8.46 -8.53 -11.66
N GLY A 161 -8.03 -8.96 -10.47
CA GLY A 161 -7.48 -8.08 -9.43
C GLY A 161 -8.47 -7.09 -8.80
N GLN A 162 -9.75 -7.14 -9.15
CA GLN A 162 -10.73 -6.12 -8.74
C GLN A 162 -11.98 -6.69 -8.08
N TYR A 163 -12.42 -7.87 -8.51
CA TYR A 163 -13.66 -8.45 -8.04
C TYR A 163 -13.37 -9.66 -7.17
N GLN A 164 -14.10 -9.79 -6.06
CA GLN A 164 -13.86 -10.81 -5.06
C GLN A 164 -15.11 -11.61 -4.76
N ALA A 165 -14.92 -12.89 -4.44
CA ALA A 165 -15.93 -13.75 -3.82
C ALA A 165 -15.29 -14.48 -2.63
N ALA A 166 -16.05 -14.63 -1.56
CA ALA A 166 -15.62 -15.39 -0.38
C ALA A 166 -16.41 -16.69 -0.27
N VAL A 167 -15.72 -17.78 0.00
CA VAL A 167 -16.29 -19.11 0.24
C VAL A 167 -15.79 -19.61 1.58
N LEU A 168 -16.71 -19.95 2.47
CA LEU A 168 -16.36 -20.33 3.85
C LEU A 168 -15.62 -21.65 3.93
N THR A 169 -16.08 -22.67 3.21
CA THR A 169 -15.41 -23.97 3.21
C THR A 169 -15.65 -24.71 1.89
N VAL A 170 -14.66 -25.49 1.48
CA VAL A 170 -14.75 -26.40 0.33
C VAL A 170 -14.15 -27.73 0.77
N ALA A 171 -14.96 -28.78 0.84
CA ALA A 171 -14.49 -30.09 1.28
C ALA A 171 -13.53 -30.72 0.25
N PRO A 172 -12.72 -31.72 0.63
CA PRO A 172 -11.88 -32.46 -0.31
C PRO A 172 -12.73 -33.10 -1.41
N GLY A 173 -12.32 -32.96 -2.68
CA GLY A 173 -13.04 -33.50 -3.83
C GLY A 173 -14.29 -32.73 -4.25
N GLU A 174 -14.69 -31.69 -3.50
CA GLU A 174 -15.80 -30.81 -3.87
C GLU A 174 -15.32 -29.69 -4.81
N PHE A 175 -16.29 -28.99 -5.41
CA PHE A 175 -16.01 -27.88 -6.31
C PHE A 175 -16.84 -26.65 -5.98
N ILE A 176 -16.31 -25.49 -6.35
CA ILE A 176 -17.02 -24.22 -6.33
C ILE A 176 -17.22 -23.74 -7.75
N THR A 177 -18.39 -23.18 -8.04
CA THR A 177 -18.63 -22.52 -9.32
C THR A 177 -18.82 -21.03 -9.09
N ILE A 178 -18.00 -20.24 -9.77
CA ILE A 178 -18.01 -18.79 -9.71
C ILE A 178 -18.60 -18.23 -10.99
N THR A 179 -19.59 -17.37 -10.80
CA THR A 179 -20.22 -16.57 -11.85
C THR A 179 -20.04 -15.08 -11.54
N PRO A 180 -20.07 -14.19 -12.54
CA PRO A 180 -19.91 -12.76 -12.31
C PRO A 180 -20.89 -12.18 -11.27
N LYS A 181 -22.09 -12.74 -11.15
CA LYS A 181 -23.11 -12.28 -10.18
C LYS A 181 -22.70 -12.47 -8.71
N GLN A 182 -21.79 -13.41 -8.43
CA GLN A 182 -21.30 -13.69 -7.07
C GLN A 182 -20.08 -12.83 -6.72
N LEU A 183 -19.54 -12.09 -7.70
CA LEU A 183 -18.35 -11.29 -7.54
C LEU A 183 -18.70 -9.86 -7.16
N MET A 184 -17.97 -9.33 -6.18
CA MET A 184 -18.14 -7.97 -5.65
C MET A 184 -16.81 -7.22 -5.73
N GLY A 185 -16.81 -6.02 -6.31
CA GLY A 185 -15.66 -5.13 -6.36
C GLY A 185 -15.91 -3.81 -5.63
N SER A 186 -14.92 -2.91 -5.67
CA SER A 186 -15.05 -1.57 -5.08
C SER A 186 -16.12 -0.70 -5.73
N SER A 187 -16.42 -0.95 -7.01
CA SER A 187 -17.48 -0.28 -7.78
C SER A 187 -18.86 -0.95 -7.67
N GLY A 188 -18.98 -2.03 -6.89
CA GLY A 188 -20.20 -2.82 -6.73
C GLY A 188 -20.11 -4.20 -7.40
N ALA A 189 -21.27 -4.78 -7.72
CA ALA A 189 -21.35 -6.11 -8.31
C ALA A 189 -20.65 -6.17 -9.67
N ALA A 190 -20.04 -7.31 -10.00
CA ALA A 190 -19.35 -7.45 -11.27
C ALA A 190 -20.33 -7.44 -12.47
N PRO A 191 -19.90 -6.91 -13.64
CA PRO A 191 -20.70 -6.94 -14.86
C PRO A 191 -21.06 -8.37 -15.29
N ALA A 192 -22.26 -8.56 -15.86
CA ALA A 192 -22.73 -9.88 -16.28
C ALA A 192 -21.89 -10.48 -17.42
N ASP A 193 -21.24 -9.63 -18.22
CA ASP A 193 -20.36 -9.95 -19.34
C ASP A 193 -18.87 -9.94 -18.95
N LEU A 194 -18.56 -9.95 -17.64
CA LEU A 194 -17.19 -9.99 -17.14
C LEU A 194 -16.43 -11.18 -17.74
N ARG A 195 -15.34 -10.88 -18.45
CA ARG A 195 -14.39 -11.89 -18.90
C ARG A 195 -13.37 -12.17 -17.82
N PHE A 196 -13.19 -13.43 -17.46
CA PHE A 196 -12.13 -13.88 -16.57
C PHE A 196 -10.79 -13.81 -17.32
N GLN A 197 -9.91 -12.92 -16.89
CA GLN A 197 -8.54 -12.75 -17.42
C GLN A 197 -7.49 -13.24 -16.44
N SER A 198 -7.73 -13.06 -15.13
CA SER A 198 -6.90 -13.62 -14.07
C SER A 198 -7.77 -14.08 -12.91
N ILE A 199 -7.32 -15.16 -12.27
CA ILE A 199 -8.00 -15.73 -11.10
C ILE A 199 -6.92 -16.09 -10.08
N GLN A 200 -7.05 -15.50 -8.90
CA GLN A 200 -6.21 -15.78 -7.76
C GLN A 200 -7.07 -16.30 -6.64
N MET A 201 -6.59 -17.33 -5.96
CA MET A 201 -7.22 -17.92 -4.81
C MET A 201 -6.33 -17.72 -3.59
N ARG A 202 -6.96 -17.40 -2.46
CA ARG A 202 -6.25 -17.24 -1.20
C ARG A 202 -7.06 -17.87 -0.08
N SER A 203 -6.41 -18.73 0.68
CA SER A 203 -6.85 -19.24 1.97
C SER A 203 -6.07 -18.53 3.09
N ARG A 204 -6.37 -18.87 4.34
CA ARG A 204 -5.62 -18.37 5.51
C ARG A 204 -4.13 -18.69 5.42
N ASP A 205 -3.81 -19.93 5.03
CA ASP A 205 -2.45 -20.48 5.13
C ASP A 205 -1.78 -20.72 3.76
N ASP A 206 -2.52 -20.58 2.66
CA ASP A 206 -2.05 -20.88 1.31
C ASP A 206 -2.67 -19.95 0.24
N SER A 207 -2.10 -19.94 -0.95
CA SER A 207 -2.66 -19.25 -2.13
C SER A 207 -2.31 -19.97 -3.41
N ALA A 208 -3.17 -19.84 -4.41
CA ALA A 208 -2.97 -20.38 -5.75
C ALA A 208 -3.21 -19.28 -6.81
N ASP A 209 -2.42 -19.32 -7.88
CA ASP A 209 -2.60 -18.43 -9.04
C ASP A 209 -3.04 -19.27 -10.25
N LEU A 210 -4.36 -19.29 -10.50
CA LEU A 210 -5.00 -20.11 -11.52
C LEU A 210 -5.01 -19.42 -12.90
N THR A 211 -4.29 -18.30 -13.05
CA THR A 211 -4.28 -17.52 -14.30
C THR A 211 -3.70 -18.33 -15.46
N ALA A 212 -2.67 -19.14 -15.22
CA ALA A 212 -2.09 -20.00 -16.25
C ALA A 212 -3.07 -21.07 -16.73
N ASP A 213 -3.76 -21.75 -15.80
CA ASP A 213 -4.76 -22.77 -16.12
C ASP A 213 -5.98 -22.20 -16.83
N LEU A 214 -6.40 -21.00 -16.44
CA LEU A 214 -7.47 -20.25 -17.12
C LEU A 214 -7.10 -19.98 -18.59
N ASN A 215 -5.89 -19.49 -18.84
CA ASN A 215 -5.42 -19.23 -20.21
C ASN A 215 -5.34 -20.54 -21.02
N ALA A 216 -4.83 -21.61 -20.42
CA ALA A 216 -4.79 -22.93 -21.06
C ALA A 216 -6.20 -23.47 -21.35
N ALA A 217 -7.17 -23.24 -20.48
CA ALA A 217 -8.57 -23.63 -20.69
C ALA A 217 -9.20 -22.83 -21.85
N TRP A 218 -8.96 -21.52 -21.93
CA TRP A 218 -9.41 -20.69 -23.04
C TRP A 218 -8.84 -21.14 -24.39
N GLU A 219 -7.54 -21.48 -24.43
CA GLU A 219 -6.92 -22.01 -25.65
C GLU A 219 -7.57 -23.31 -26.12
N ARG A 220 -7.97 -24.20 -25.19
CA ARG A 220 -8.67 -25.45 -25.54
C ARG A 220 -10.05 -25.20 -26.13
N ILE A 221 -10.81 -24.24 -25.60
CA ILE A 221 -12.15 -23.89 -26.12
C ILE A 221 -12.05 -23.25 -27.51
N HIS A 222 -10.99 -22.49 -27.79
CA HIS A 222 -10.79 -21.85 -29.09
C HIS A 222 -10.16 -22.76 -30.16
N LYS A 223 -9.63 -23.93 -29.80
CA LYS A 223 -9.20 -24.92 -30.79
C LYS A 223 -10.43 -25.61 -31.38
N PRO A 224 -10.65 -25.54 -32.71
CA PRO A 224 -11.71 -26.33 -33.34
C PRO A 224 -11.40 -27.81 -33.13
N GLN A 225 -12.38 -28.58 -32.63
CA GLN A 225 -12.27 -30.04 -32.63
C GLN A 225 -12.09 -30.48 -34.09
N GLN A 226 -10.95 -31.09 -34.39
CA GLN A 226 -10.71 -31.79 -35.66
C GLN A 226 -11.37 -33.16 -35.63
#